data_AF-A0A7C6XVF2-F1
#
_entry.id   AF-A0A7C6XVF2-F1
#
_cell.length_a   1.000
_cell.length_b   1.000
_cell.length_c   1.000
_cell.angle_alpha   90.00
_cell.angle_beta   90.00
_cell.angle_gamma   90.00
#
_symmetry.space_group_name_H-M   'P 1'
#
loop_
_entity.id
_entity.type
_entity.pdbx_description
1 polymer ?
#
loop_
_entity_poly.entity_id
_entity_poly.type
_entity_poly.pdbx_seq_one_letter_code
_entity_poly.pdbx_strand_id
1 'polypeptide(L)'
;MNKRWKEGLYGMLDALGIFALVVLIIIAYGCTNNRWYRMLVVRSGSMAPVLNAGDLILISRPPEEILDPGTIITFRVGDKIVTHRIVQVTPEGYITQGDANSVTDGWVVAPQNGLGSTYIVGVYRGRIPHLGYVAGWLFHLPESMDDWMSTRAEFGNSKTFTIPLRSGTWTTPEPPIDSEVPPEPILAD
;
A
#
# COMPACT_ATOMS: atom_id res chain seq x y z
N MET A 1 34.28 -22.65 -35.20
CA MET A 1 33.11 -21.99 -34.56
C MET A 1 33.01 -20.58 -35.12
N ASN A 2 31.98 -20.29 -35.93
CA ASN A 2 32.00 -19.17 -36.88
C ASN A 2 31.69 -17.82 -36.19
N LYS A 3 32.42 -16.76 -36.59
CA LYS A 3 32.36 -15.41 -36.01
C LYS A 3 30.93 -14.83 -35.91
N ARG A 4 30.08 -15.12 -36.90
CA ARG A 4 28.64 -14.76 -36.94
C ARG A 4 27.81 -15.27 -35.76
N TRP A 5 28.10 -16.46 -35.23
CA TRP A 5 27.34 -17.01 -34.09
C TRP A 5 27.70 -16.31 -32.78
N LYS A 6 28.94 -15.83 -32.65
CA LYS A 6 29.37 -15.07 -31.47
C LYS A 6 28.72 -13.69 -31.44
N GLU A 7 28.68 -12.99 -32.56
CA GLU A 7 28.03 -11.67 -32.68
C GLU A 7 26.52 -11.73 -32.38
N GLY A 8 25.82 -12.75 -32.89
CA GLY A 8 24.40 -12.98 -32.55
C GLY A 8 24.19 -13.33 -31.07
N LEU A 9 25.08 -14.11 -30.48
CA LEU A 9 25.03 -14.45 -29.05
C LEU A 9 25.26 -13.22 -28.16
N TYR A 10 26.23 -12.36 -28.48
CA TYR A 10 26.46 -11.12 -27.73
C TYR A 10 25.27 -10.17 -27.83
N GLY A 11 24.71 -9.98 -29.04
CA GLY A 11 23.51 -9.15 -29.20
C GLY A 11 22.30 -9.65 -28.40
N MET A 12 22.13 -10.98 -28.27
CA MET A 12 21.09 -11.56 -27.43
C MET A 12 21.35 -11.35 -25.93
N LEU A 13 22.60 -11.51 -25.49
CA LEU A 13 22.98 -11.26 -24.09
C LEU A 13 22.83 -9.77 -23.73
N ASP A 14 23.19 -8.87 -24.63
CA ASP A 14 23.02 -7.42 -24.46
C ASP A 14 21.53 -7.06 -24.35
N ALA A 15 20.68 -7.61 -25.21
CA ALA A 15 19.24 -7.39 -25.16
C ALA A 15 18.62 -7.91 -23.84
N LEU A 16 19.04 -9.09 -23.38
CA LEU A 16 18.62 -9.63 -22.08
C LEU A 16 19.12 -8.76 -20.91
N GLY A 17 20.35 -8.25 -20.99
CA GLY A 17 20.91 -7.34 -20.01
C GLY A 17 20.15 -6.03 -19.91
N ILE A 18 19.82 -5.41 -21.06
CA ILE A 18 19.01 -4.19 -21.12
C ILE A 18 17.61 -4.44 -20.56
N PHE A 19 16.98 -5.56 -20.93
CA PHE A 19 15.68 -5.93 -20.41
C PHE A 19 15.69 -6.09 -18.88
N ALA A 20 16.68 -6.81 -18.35
CA ALA A 20 16.84 -6.96 -16.90
C ALA A 20 17.04 -5.62 -16.20
N LEU A 21 17.87 -4.73 -16.77
CA LEU A 21 18.09 -3.38 -16.23
C LEU A 21 16.79 -2.57 -16.19
N VAL A 22 15.98 -2.60 -17.26
CA VAL A 22 14.70 -1.90 -17.30
C VAL A 22 13.74 -2.43 -16.23
N VAL A 23 13.67 -3.75 -16.05
CA VAL A 23 12.86 -4.37 -14.98
C VAL A 23 13.32 -3.90 -13.60
N LEU A 24 14.63 -3.86 -13.35
CA LEU A 24 15.19 -3.37 -12.08
C LEU A 24 14.86 -1.90 -11.84
N ILE A 25 14.89 -1.05 -12.87
CA ILE A 25 14.51 0.36 -12.76
C ILE A 25 13.02 0.51 -12.42
N ILE A 26 12.14 -0.29 -13.02
CA ILE A 26 10.71 -0.30 -12.71
C ILE A 26 10.49 -0.71 -11.25
N ILE A 27 11.13 -1.80 -10.80
CA ILE A 27 11.05 -2.24 -9.40
C ILE A 27 11.57 -1.13 -8.47
N ALA A 28 12.73 -0.55 -8.77
CA ALA A 28 13.30 0.53 -7.97
C ALA A 28 12.37 1.76 -7.90
N TYR A 29 11.78 2.17 -9.03
CA TYR A 29 10.83 3.28 -9.08
C TYR A 29 9.56 3.01 -8.27
N GLY A 30 9.04 1.79 -8.31
CA GLY A 30 7.88 1.37 -7.51
C GLY A 30 8.12 1.39 -6.00
N CYS A 31 9.36 1.19 -5.57
CA CYS A 31 9.76 1.34 -4.17
C CYS A 31 9.86 2.82 -3.73
N THR A 32 10.00 3.75 -4.67
CA THR A 32 9.99 5.19 -4.33
C THR A 32 8.58 5.72 -4.07
N ASN A 33 8.46 6.88 -3.41
CA ASN A 33 7.18 7.56 -3.18
C ASN A 33 6.65 8.25 -4.46
N ASN A 34 6.41 7.47 -5.52
CA ASN A 34 5.89 7.94 -6.81
C ASN A 34 4.35 8.04 -6.83
N ARG A 35 3.77 8.74 -7.81
CA ARG A 35 2.31 8.96 -7.89
C ARG A 35 1.52 7.89 -8.65
N TRP A 36 2.21 6.96 -9.31
CA TRP A 36 1.64 6.10 -10.34
C TRP A 36 1.28 4.72 -9.81
N TYR A 37 2.21 4.09 -9.10
CA TYR A 37 2.02 2.77 -8.53
C TYR A 37 2.87 2.54 -7.27
N ARG A 38 2.44 1.55 -6.50
CA ARG A 38 3.14 1.03 -5.33
C ARG A 38 3.24 -0.48 -5.46
N MET A 39 4.25 -1.05 -4.80
CA MET A 39 4.39 -2.49 -4.68
C MET A 39 4.22 -2.88 -3.22
N LEU A 40 3.44 -3.93 -2.96
CA LEU A 40 3.19 -4.46 -1.62
C LEU A 40 3.41 -5.96 -1.61
N VAL A 41 3.82 -6.52 -0.48
CA VAL A 41 3.95 -7.97 -0.30
C VAL A 41 2.68 -8.51 0.37
N VAL A 42 2.10 -9.55 -0.22
CA VAL A 42 0.94 -10.25 0.35
C VAL A 42 1.41 -11.12 1.51
N ARG A 43 0.83 -10.92 2.70
CA ARG A 43 1.27 -11.61 3.94
C ARG A 43 0.37 -12.78 4.34
N SER A 44 -0.88 -12.80 3.88
CA SER A 44 -1.87 -13.80 4.27
C SER A 44 -2.42 -14.53 3.04
N GLY A 45 -3.09 -15.66 3.28
CA GLY A 45 -3.81 -16.42 2.27
C GLY A 45 -5.27 -16.00 2.09
N SER A 46 -5.73 -14.85 2.60
CA SER A 46 -7.16 -14.47 2.54
C SER A 46 -7.66 -14.23 1.11
N MET A 47 -6.74 -13.96 0.19
CA MET A 47 -7.03 -13.76 -1.24
C MET A 47 -6.64 -14.97 -2.11
N ALA A 48 -6.34 -16.13 -1.50
CA ALA A 48 -6.06 -17.34 -2.26
C ALA A 48 -7.33 -17.83 -3.00
N PRO A 49 -7.20 -18.37 -4.23
CA PRO A 49 -5.96 -18.66 -4.96
C PRO A 49 -5.43 -17.50 -5.80
N VAL A 50 -6.16 -16.37 -5.87
CA VAL A 50 -5.84 -15.25 -6.77
C VAL A 50 -4.54 -14.56 -6.35
N LEU A 51 -4.37 -14.29 -5.06
CA LEU A 51 -3.14 -13.79 -4.45
C LEU A 51 -2.70 -14.75 -3.34
N ASN A 52 -1.43 -15.15 -3.37
CA ASN A 52 -0.86 -16.03 -2.37
C ASN A 52 0.11 -15.25 -1.47
N ALA A 53 0.31 -15.75 -0.25
CA ALA A 53 1.33 -15.22 0.63
C ALA A 53 2.71 -15.25 -0.06
N GLY A 54 3.46 -14.16 0.05
CA GLY A 54 4.75 -13.95 -0.62
C GLY A 54 4.67 -13.44 -2.06
N ASP A 55 3.47 -13.19 -2.59
CA ASP A 55 3.33 -12.48 -3.87
C ASP A 55 3.66 -11.00 -3.71
N LEU A 56 4.36 -10.43 -4.69
CA LEU A 56 4.52 -8.98 -4.82
C LEU A 56 3.40 -8.45 -5.69
N ILE A 57 2.54 -7.59 -5.14
CA ILE A 57 1.41 -6.99 -5.86
C ILE A 57 1.69 -5.56 -6.25
N LEU A 58 1.23 -5.19 -7.44
CA LEU A 58 1.24 -3.83 -7.95
C LEU A 58 -0.12 -3.18 -7.68
N ILE A 59 -0.14 -2.04 -7.01
CA ILE A 59 -1.35 -1.23 -6.82
C ILE A 59 -1.18 0.13 -7.49
N SER A 60 -2.24 0.66 -8.08
CA SER A 60 -2.30 2.04 -8.57
C SER A 60 -3.10 2.91 -7.61
N ARG A 61 -2.96 4.23 -7.77
CA ARG A 61 -3.86 5.19 -7.10
C ARG A 61 -5.33 4.83 -7.40
N PRO A 62 -6.24 4.93 -6.42
CA PRO A 62 -7.65 4.76 -6.70
C PRO A 62 -8.15 5.87 -7.64
N PRO A 63 -9.04 5.56 -8.60
CA PRO A 63 -9.70 6.58 -9.40
C PRO A 63 -10.66 7.39 -8.51
N GLU A 64 -11.10 8.55 -9.02
CA GLU A 64 -12.16 9.35 -8.36
C GLU A 64 -13.55 8.75 -8.59
N GLU A 65 -13.67 7.89 -9.60
CA GLU A 65 -14.89 7.17 -9.96
C GLU A 65 -15.18 6.00 -9.02
N ILE A 66 -16.46 5.61 -8.95
CA ILE A 66 -16.89 4.46 -8.17
C ILE A 66 -16.37 3.18 -8.82
N LEU A 67 -15.71 2.34 -8.02
CA LEU A 67 -15.24 1.03 -8.43
C LEU A 67 -16.37 0.00 -8.48
N ASP A 68 -16.30 -0.89 -9.46
CA ASP A 68 -17.27 -1.97 -9.65
C ASP A 68 -17.03 -3.15 -8.69
N PRO A 69 -18.09 -3.90 -8.36
CA PRO A 69 -17.97 -5.23 -7.77
C PRO A 69 -17.02 -6.12 -8.59
N GLY A 70 -16.24 -6.95 -7.90
CA GLY A 70 -15.20 -7.79 -8.48
C GLY A 70 -13.81 -7.15 -8.48
N THR A 71 -13.71 -5.84 -8.27
CA THR A 71 -12.43 -5.12 -8.18
C THR A 71 -11.67 -5.49 -6.90
N ILE A 72 -10.37 -5.78 -7.01
CA ILE A 72 -9.50 -6.01 -5.85
C ILE A 72 -8.90 -4.68 -5.43
N ILE A 73 -9.12 -4.30 -4.17
CA ILE A 73 -8.64 -3.06 -3.59
C ILE A 73 -7.77 -3.34 -2.37
N THR A 74 -6.81 -2.45 -2.16
CA THR A 74 -6.04 -2.36 -0.93
C THR A 74 -6.50 -1.13 -0.17
N PHE A 75 -6.85 -1.30 1.10
CA PHE A 75 -7.39 -0.25 1.94
C PHE A 75 -6.78 -0.36 3.34
N ARG A 76 -6.82 0.75 4.07
CA ARG A 76 -6.41 0.81 5.48
C ARG A 76 -7.64 0.64 6.36
N VAL A 77 -7.51 -0.11 7.46
CA VAL A 77 -8.49 -0.22 8.56
C VAL A 77 -7.71 -0.04 9.86
N GLY A 78 -7.89 1.09 10.54
CA GLY A 78 -7.05 1.46 11.67
C GLY A 78 -5.57 1.49 11.24
N ASP A 79 -4.71 0.72 11.91
CA ASP A 79 -3.28 0.65 11.58
C ASP A 79 -2.91 -0.46 10.58
N LYS A 80 -3.90 -1.21 10.09
CA LYS A 80 -3.67 -2.38 9.22
C LYS A 80 -3.96 -2.05 7.76
N ILE A 81 -3.18 -2.65 6.87
CA ILE A 81 -3.45 -2.66 5.43
C ILE A 81 -4.02 -4.02 5.05
N VAL A 82 -5.14 -4.00 4.34
CA VAL A 82 -5.88 -5.18 3.91
C VAL A 82 -6.12 -5.09 2.40
N THR A 83 -5.96 -6.21 1.71
CA THR A 83 -6.25 -6.33 0.28
C THR A 83 -7.35 -7.34 0.09
N HIS A 84 -8.56 -6.91 -0.29
CA HIS A 84 -9.72 -7.77 -0.51
C HIS A 84 -10.50 -7.34 -1.77
N ARG A 85 -11.44 -8.18 -2.21
CA ARG A 85 -12.30 -7.92 -3.36
C ARG A 85 -13.57 -7.20 -2.94
N ILE A 86 -13.99 -6.19 -3.71
CA ILE A 86 -15.31 -5.58 -3.57
C ILE A 86 -16.35 -6.61 -3.99
N VAL A 87 -17.24 -6.97 -3.08
CA VAL A 87 -18.37 -7.87 -3.39
C VAL A 87 -19.67 -7.10 -3.60
N GLN A 88 -19.78 -5.91 -3.01
CA GLN A 88 -20.96 -5.06 -3.13
C GLN A 88 -20.57 -3.58 -2.98
N VAL A 89 -21.26 -2.73 -3.75
CA VAL A 89 -21.20 -1.27 -3.66
C VAL A 89 -22.49 -0.78 -3.01
N THR A 90 -22.37 0.06 -1.97
CA THR A 90 -23.49 0.69 -1.27
C THR A 90 -23.33 2.22 -1.25
N PRO A 91 -24.37 2.98 -0.90
CA PRO A 91 -24.24 4.43 -0.72
C PRO A 91 -23.19 4.83 0.31
N GLU A 92 -22.95 3.99 1.32
CA GLU A 92 -21.98 4.22 2.40
C GLU A 92 -20.55 3.86 1.99
N GLY A 93 -20.37 2.99 0.99
CA GLY A 93 -19.07 2.61 0.47
C GLY A 93 -19.01 1.18 -0.06
N TYR A 94 -17.85 0.54 0.09
CA TYR A 94 -17.60 -0.80 -0.44
C TYR A 94 -17.65 -1.84 0.67
N ILE A 95 -18.37 -2.93 0.42
CA ILE A 95 -18.29 -4.16 1.19
C ILE A 95 -17.25 -5.04 0.52
N THR A 96 -16.25 -5.46 1.29
CA THR A 96 -15.14 -6.28 0.80
C THR A 96 -15.15 -7.68 1.40
N GLN A 97 -14.53 -8.62 0.70
CA GLN A 97 -14.34 -10.00 1.15
C GLN A 97 -13.04 -10.55 0.57
N GLY A 98 -12.29 -11.30 1.39
CA GLY A 98 -11.17 -12.10 0.90
C GLY A 98 -11.66 -13.28 0.08
N ASP A 99 -11.02 -13.56 -1.06
CA ASP A 99 -11.43 -14.66 -1.96
C ASP A 99 -11.47 -16.05 -1.27
N ALA A 100 -10.65 -16.25 -0.23
CA ALA A 100 -10.63 -17.48 0.56
C ALA A 100 -11.56 -17.44 1.78
N ASN A 101 -12.13 -16.28 2.11
CA ASN A 101 -12.98 -16.11 3.29
C ASN A 101 -14.42 -16.52 2.96
N SER A 102 -15.13 -17.13 3.91
CA SER A 102 -16.54 -17.50 3.76
C SER A 102 -17.53 -16.39 4.14
N VAL A 103 -17.03 -15.30 4.73
CA VAL A 103 -17.82 -14.17 5.23
C VAL A 103 -17.22 -12.86 4.74
N THR A 104 -18.08 -11.87 4.54
CA THR A 104 -17.69 -10.50 4.22
C THR A 104 -16.99 -9.85 5.41
N ASP A 105 -16.21 -8.81 5.12
CA ASP A 105 -15.58 -8.01 6.16
C ASP A 105 -16.64 -7.25 6.99
N GLY A 106 -16.35 -7.03 8.27
CA GLY A 106 -17.25 -6.38 9.22
C GLY A 106 -17.21 -4.84 9.19
N TRP A 107 -16.65 -4.25 8.14
CA TRP A 107 -16.49 -2.80 7.98
C TRP A 107 -16.85 -2.39 6.56
N VAL A 108 -17.20 -1.11 6.39
CA VAL A 108 -17.45 -0.50 5.09
C VAL A 108 -16.23 0.34 4.72
N VAL A 109 -15.72 0.15 3.51
CA VAL A 109 -14.58 0.91 2.99
C VAL A 109 -15.08 2.16 2.29
N ALA A 110 -14.67 3.33 2.78
CA ALA A 110 -15.08 4.60 2.18
C ALA A 110 -14.57 4.72 0.73
N PRO A 111 -15.40 5.21 -0.21
CA PRO A 111 -15.03 5.27 -1.63
C PRO A 111 -13.98 6.33 -1.94
N GLN A 112 -13.79 7.29 -1.04
CA GLN A 112 -12.75 8.32 -1.13
C GLN A 112 -11.99 8.41 0.18
N ASN A 113 -10.82 9.05 0.14
CA ASN A 113 -10.01 9.39 1.31
C ASN A 113 -10.72 10.44 2.18
N GLY A 114 -11.86 10.07 2.77
CA GLY A 114 -12.56 10.83 3.79
C GLY A 114 -11.99 10.54 5.17
N LEU A 115 -12.29 11.42 6.13
CA LEU A 115 -11.85 11.42 7.55
C LEU A 115 -12.27 10.18 8.37
N GLY A 116 -12.52 9.02 7.75
CA GLY A 116 -12.82 7.76 8.43
C GLY A 116 -11.56 6.94 8.73
N SER A 117 -11.67 6.02 9.69
CA SER A 117 -10.61 5.05 10.02
C SER A 117 -10.38 4.00 8.92
N THR A 118 -11.21 3.99 7.87
CA THR A 118 -11.13 3.03 6.76
C THR A 118 -11.23 3.72 5.40
N TYR A 119 -10.16 3.68 4.60
CA TYR A 119 -10.09 4.32 3.27
C TYR A 119 -9.20 3.54 2.29
N ILE A 120 -9.44 3.76 0.99
CA ILE A 120 -8.72 3.07 -0.08
C ILE A 120 -7.30 3.62 -0.23
N VAL A 121 -6.36 2.70 -0.23
CA VAL A 121 -4.94 2.97 -0.46
C VAL A 121 -4.61 2.81 -1.94
N GLY A 122 -5.15 1.78 -2.61
CA GLY A 122 -4.93 1.58 -4.03
C GLY A 122 -5.74 0.43 -4.63
N VAL A 123 -5.71 0.36 -5.97
CA VAL A 123 -6.41 -0.67 -6.76
C VAL A 123 -5.38 -1.64 -7.31
N TYR A 124 -5.62 -2.94 -7.15
CA TYR A 124 -4.74 -3.99 -7.66
C TYR A 124 -4.65 -3.96 -9.19
N ARG A 125 -3.44 -4.10 -9.72
CA ARG A 125 -3.14 -4.11 -11.17
C ARG A 125 -2.40 -5.35 -11.65
N GLY A 126 -1.73 -6.08 -10.77
CA GLY A 126 -1.00 -7.28 -11.14
C GLY A 126 -0.18 -7.85 -9.99
N ARG A 127 0.35 -9.06 -10.18
CA ARG A 127 1.23 -9.72 -9.21
C ARG A 127 2.44 -10.34 -9.88
N ILE A 128 3.52 -10.44 -9.13
CA ILE A 128 4.68 -11.27 -9.47
C ILE A 128 4.76 -12.38 -8.41
N PRO A 129 4.50 -13.64 -8.79
CA PRO A 129 4.47 -14.75 -7.84
C PRO A 129 5.81 -14.91 -7.11
N HIS A 130 5.76 -15.19 -5.81
CA HIS A 130 6.92 -15.49 -4.95
C HIS A 130 8.00 -14.41 -4.83
N LEU A 131 7.90 -13.29 -5.56
CA LEU A 131 8.92 -12.25 -5.54
C LEU A 131 9.00 -11.53 -4.18
N GLY A 132 7.93 -11.58 -3.37
CA GLY A 132 7.97 -11.10 -1.99
C GLY A 132 8.93 -11.90 -1.12
N TYR A 133 9.01 -13.23 -1.31
CA TYR A 133 10.00 -14.06 -0.59
C TYR A 133 11.43 -13.73 -1.00
N VAL A 134 11.68 -13.52 -2.29
CA VAL A 134 12.99 -13.15 -2.81
C VAL A 134 13.41 -11.77 -2.28
N ALA A 135 12.51 -10.80 -2.26
CA ALA A 135 12.78 -9.47 -1.69
C ALA A 135 13.11 -9.57 -0.19
N GLY A 136 12.33 -10.34 0.59
CA GLY A 136 12.59 -10.53 2.02
C GLY A 136 13.94 -11.19 2.30
N TRP A 137 14.29 -12.25 1.55
CA TRP A 137 15.56 -12.97 1.69
C TRP A 137 16.76 -12.14 1.21
N LEU A 138 16.67 -11.53 0.01
CA LEU A 138 17.79 -10.82 -0.62
C LEU A 138 18.20 -9.58 0.18
N PHE A 139 17.22 -8.83 0.66
CA PHE A 139 17.49 -7.56 1.33
C PHE A 139 17.61 -7.70 2.86
N HIS A 140 17.56 -8.93 3.42
CA HIS A 140 17.51 -9.18 4.87
C HIS A 140 16.63 -8.15 5.57
N LEU A 141 15.46 -7.87 4.98
CA LEU A 141 14.66 -6.73 5.38
C LEU A 141 14.33 -6.92 6.86
N PRO A 142 14.82 -6.05 7.76
CA PRO A 142 14.28 -6.05 9.10
C PRO A 142 12.79 -5.79 8.96
N GLU A 143 11.97 -6.26 9.91
CA GLU A 143 10.53 -5.97 9.96
C GLU A 143 10.23 -4.45 9.79
N SER A 144 11.21 -3.58 10.03
CA SER A 144 11.19 -2.14 9.74
C SER A 144 10.98 -1.76 8.27
N MET A 145 11.34 -2.58 7.27
CA MET A 145 11.04 -2.27 5.86
C MET A 145 9.59 -2.63 5.52
N ASP A 146 9.00 -3.60 6.22
CA ASP A 146 7.57 -3.91 6.10
C ASP A 146 6.74 -2.76 6.64
N ASP A 147 7.12 -2.23 7.81
CA ASP A 147 6.54 -1.00 8.34
C ASP A 147 6.76 0.18 7.38
N TRP A 148 7.94 0.28 6.76
CA TRP A 148 8.22 1.29 5.74
C TRP A 148 7.35 1.14 4.48
N MET A 149 7.10 -0.09 4.00
CA MET A 149 6.26 -0.38 2.83
C MET A 149 4.77 -0.17 3.12
N SER A 150 4.29 -0.56 4.31
CA SER A 150 2.92 -0.27 4.75
C SER A 150 2.72 1.23 5.01
N THR A 151 3.70 1.89 5.60
CA THR A 151 3.66 3.34 5.85
C THR A 151 3.68 4.13 4.54
N ARG A 152 4.30 3.60 3.47
CA ARG A 152 4.33 4.23 2.13
C ARG A 152 3.29 3.74 1.14
N ALA A 153 2.42 2.81 1.51
CA ALA A 153 1.38 2.33 0.64
C ALA A 153 0.44 3.46 0.16
N GLU A 154 0.31 4.54 0.95
CA GLU A 154 -0.49 5.70 0.59
C GLU A 154 0.11 6.55 -0.52
N PHE A 155 -0.72 6.88 -1.51
CA PHE A 155 -0.40 7.90 -2.49
C PHE A 155 -0.63 9.29 -1.89
N GLY A 156 0.44 9.98 -1.50
CA GLY A 156 0.42 11.44 -1.33
C GLY A 156 0.30 12.01 0.09
N ASN A 157 0.41 11.22 1.16
CA ASN A 157 0.59 11.80 2.49
C ASN A 157 2.08 11.98 2.80
N SER A 158 2.60 13.19 2.64
CA SER A 158 3.85 13.61 3.27
C SER A 158 3.63 13.74 4.78
N LYS A 159 3.37 12.63 5.49
CA LYS A 159 3.54 12.62 6.93
C LYS A 159 5.03 12.40 7.19
N THR A 160 5.65 13.48 7.64
CA THR A 160 7.05 13.61 8.05
C THR A 160 7.59 12.31 8.64
N PHE A 161 8.66 11.83 8.03
CA PHE A 161 9.47 10.73 8.52
C PHE A 161 10.15 11.18 9.82
N THR A 162 9.53 10.92 10.97
CA THR A 162 10.21 11.05 12.27
C THR A 162 11.04 9.79 12.45
N ILE A 163 12.34 9.88 12.19
CA ILE A 163 13.30 8.87 12.63
C ILE A 163 13.28 8.88 14.17
N PRO A 164 12.90 7.79 14.87
CA PRO A 164 13.08 7.72 16.29
C PRO A 164 14.58 7.60 16.56
N LEU A 165 15.26 8.74 16.72
CA LEU A 165 16.55 8.77 17.37
C LEU A 165 16.31 8.32 18.81
N ARG A 166 16.80 7.12 19.15
CA ARG A 166 16.72 6.57 20.48
C ARG A 166 17.34 7.56 21.48
N SER A 167 16.58 7.82 22.55
CA SER A 167 16.85 8.53 23.80
C SER A 167 16.66 10.06 23.85
N GLY A 168 15.47 10.43 24.32
CA GLY A 168 15.15 11.75 24.87
C GLY A 168 13.65 11.84 25.14
N THR A 169 13.24 11.88 26.42
CA THR A 169 11.85 12.18 26.80
C THR A 169 11.56 13.64 26.47
N TRP A 170 10.71 13.87 25.48
CA TRP A 170 10.15 15.19 25.22
C TRP A 170 8.84 15.32 25.98
N THR A 171 8.80 16.23 26.95
CA THR A 171 7.53 16.76 27.47
C THR A 171 6.99 17.75 26.45
N THR A 172 5.75 17.55 26.02
CA THR A 172 5.02 18.51 25.18
C THR A 172 4.94 19.86 25.89
N PRO A 173 5.21 21.00 25.21
CA PRO A 173 4.86 22.30 25.79
C PRO A 173 3.36 22.36 26.00
N GLU A 174 2.91 22.75 27.19
CA GLU A 174 1.50 23.10 27.42
C GLU A 174 1.09 24.20 26.42
N PRO A 175 -0.12 24.10 25.83
CA PRO A 175 -0.63 25.15 24.99
C PRO A 175 -0.72 26.47 25.79
N PRO A 176 -0.55 27.64 25.15
CA PRO A 176 -0.77 28.91 25.82
C PRO A 176 -2.19 28.94 26.41
N ILE A 177 -2.30 29.26 27.70
CA ILE A 177 -3.58 29.52 28.36
C ILE A 177 -4.09 30.86 27.82
N ASP A 178 -4.73 30.81 26.65
CA ASP A 178 -5.62 31.86 26.21
C ASP A 178 -6.72 31.26 25.31
N SER A 179 -7.71 30.68 25.99
CA SER A 179 -9.07 30.68 25.49
C SER A 179 -9.93 31.10 26.67
N GLU A 180 -10.20 32.40 26.77
CA GLU A 180 -11.30 32.92 27.58
C GLU A 180 -12.54 32.03 27.34
N VAL A 181 -12.92 31.28 28.37
CA VAL A 181 -14.20 30.59 28.43
C VAL A 181 -15.26 31.69 28.48
N PRO A 182 -16.16 31.82 27.49
CA PRO A 182 -17.27 32.75 27.63
C PRO A 182 -18.14 32.30 28.80
N PRO A 183 -18.57 33.21 29.71
CA PRO A 183 -19.34 32.83 30.88
C PRO A 183 -20.66 32.16 30.48
N GLU A 184 -21.04 31.12 31.23
CA GLU A 184 -22.32 30.44 31.09
C GLU A 184 -23.50 31.44 31.13
N PRO A 185 -24.54 31.24 30.31
CA PRO A 185 -25.72 32.09 30.36
C PRO A 185 -26.41 31.94 31.72
N ILE A 186 -26.49 33.04 32.46
CA ILE A 186 -27.31 33.16 33.67
C ILE A 186 -28.76 32.93 33.26
N LEU A 187 -29.38 31.86 33.76
CA LEU A 187 -30.83 31.72 33.75
C LEU A 187 -31.41 32.72 34.77
N ALA A 188 -32.18 33.68 34.24
CA ALA A 188 -33.09 34.58 34.95
C ALA A 188 -34.40 34.52 34.13
N ASP A 189 -35.57 34.12 34.63
CA ASP A 189 -36.12 34.01 35.99
C ASP A 189 -36.91 32.70 36.18
#